data_AF-A0A5C4RI82-F1
#
_entry.id   AF-A0A5C4RI82-F1
#
_cell.length_a   1.000
_cell.length_b   1.000
_cell.length_c   1.000
_cell.angle_alpha   90.00
_cell.angle_beta   90.00
_cell.angle_gamma   90.00
#
_symmetry.space_group_name_H-M   'P 1'
#
loop_
_entity.id
_entity.type
_entity.pdbx_description
1 polymer ?
#
loop_
_entity_poly.entity_id
_entity_poly.type
_entity_poly.pdbx_seq_one_letter_code
_entity_poly.pdbx_strand_id
1 'polypeptide(L)'
;MNIENKEMLYTLSKEDLATALTPYYKDFYDQLSDHQKENISFDMVVNDAYKRLHFNNSAPTNTDRILKPIEYAGVSQCILAIGTVVAGAFSLAFKFMGIHESERHSATQVLLKKLGHDAIHELLTIVKDLKNSPSIIDKSKNTWSLISEVKNDIGISGIINSLKESMHWYDWVITGITAIAQLTIWFATGGVAFITEIALEGPAIATLVLDSVNAVDVCL
;
A
#
# COMPACT_ATOMS: atom_id res chain seq x y z
N MET A 1 28.72 1.09 -6.28
CA MET A 1 27.52 0.26 -6.53
C MET A 1 26.40 1.24 -6.80
N ASN A 2 26.08 1.48 -8.08
CA ASN A 2 25.10 2.48 -8.49
C ASN A 2 23.69 2.03 -8.09
N ILE A 3 22.97 2.91 -7.41
CA ILE A 3 21.57 2.75 -7.00
C ILE A 3 20.70 3.28 -8.15
N GLU A 4 20.83 2.69 -9.34
CA GLU A 4 20.00 3.03 -10.50
C GLU A 4 19.23 1.76 -10.89
N ASN A 5 17.91 1.80 -10.68
CA ASN A 5 16.91 0.80 -11.06
C ASN A 5 16.96 -0.55 -10.33
N LYS A 6 16.40 -0.62 -9.11
CA LYS A 6 15.66 -1.83 -8.75
C LYS A 6 14.34 -1.80 -9.52
N GLU A 7 14.20 -2.67 -10.51
CA GLU A 7 12.99 -2.82 -11.30
C GLU A 7 11.80 -3.16 -10.41
N MET A 8 10.65 -2.57 -10.76
CA MET A 8 9.40 -2.71 -10.02
C MET A 8 8.84 -4.11 -10.27
N LEU A 9 8.21 -4.75 -9.28
CA LEU A 9 7.81 -6.16 -9.46
C LEU A 9 6.85 -6.37 -10.64
N TYR A 10 5.99 -5.39 -10.92
CA TYR A 10 5.04 -5.46 -12.03
C TYR A 10 5.67 -5.27 -13.42
N THR A 11 6.94 -4.86 -13.51
CA THR A 11 7.67 -4.74 -14.78
C THR A 11 8.52 -5.96 -15.10
N LEU A 12 8.68 -6.89 -14.14
CA LEU A 12 9.51 -8.07 -14.29
C LEU A 12 8.86 -9.11 -15.23
N SER A 13 9.71 -9.85 -15.93
CA SER A 13 9.29 -11.10 -16.55
C SER A 13 8.83 -12.09 -15.47
N LYS A 14 8.06 -13.11 -15.85
CA LYS A 14 7.62 -14.13 -14.89
C LYS A 14 8.81 -14.88 -14.25
N GLU A 15 9.88 -15.10 -15.00
CA GLU A 15 11.10 -15.77 -14.54
C GLU A 15 11.87 -14.90 -13.54
N ASP A 16 12.01 -13.60 -13.83
CA ASP A 16 12.65 -12.65 -12.92
C ASP A 16 11.81 -12.44 -11.66
N LEU A 17 10.48 -12.42 -11.79
CA LEU A 17 9.57 -12.37 -10.65
C LEU A 17 9.74 -13.61 -9.74
N ALA A 18 9.86 -14.81 -10.31
CA ALA A 18 10.15 -16.01 -9.52
C ALA A 18 11.46 -15.85 -8.72
N THR A 19 12.51 -15.34 -9.36
CA THR A 19 13.78 -15.08 -8.69
C THR A 19 13.62 -14.07 -7.56
N ALA A 20 12.87 -12.99 -7.78
CA ALA A 20 12.62 -11.94 -6.80
C ALA A 20 11.78 -12.43 -5.60
N LEU A 21 10.83 -13.35 -5.81
CA LEU A 21 9.93 -13.84 -4.74
C LEU A 21 10.50 -15.03 -3.95
N THR A 22 11.49 -15.74 -4.50
CA THR A 22 12.15 -16.90 -3.86
C THR A 22 12.55 -16.65 -2.39
N PRO A 23 13.25 -15.55 -2.03
CA PRO A 23 13.71 -15.37 -0.64
C PRO A 23 12.56 -15.21 0.37
N TYR A 24 11.38 -14.77 -0.07
CA TYR A 24 10.24 -14.51 0.81
C TYR A 24 9.28 -15.70 0.91
N TYR A 25 9.26 -16.57 -0.10
CA TYR A 25 8.33 -17.70 -0.15
C TYR A 25 8.47 -18.62 1.08
N LYS A 26 9.71 -18.93 1.48
CA LYS A 26 9.95 -19.84 2.60
C LYS A 26 9.35 -19.32 3.92
N ASP A 27 9.55 -18.05 4.22
CA ASP A 27 9.06 -17.43 5.45
C ASP A 27 7.54 -17.48 5.56
N PHE A 28 6.83 -17.35 4.44
CA PHE A 28 5.38 -17.48 4.39
C PHE A 28 4.93 -18.94 4.40
N TYR A 29 5.61 -19.81 3.65
CA TYR A 29 5.30 -21.23 3.58
C TYR A 29 5.43 -21.91 4.95
N ASP A 30 6.44 -21.55 5.73
CA ASP A 30 6.67 -22.14 7.07
C ASP A 30 5.56 -21.78 8.07
N GLN A 31 4.83 -20.69 7.86
CA GLN A 31 3.68 -20.29 8.69
C GLN A 31 2.37 -21.03 8.36
N LEU A 32 2.35 -21.82 7.27
CA LEU A 32 1.16 -22.53 6.83
C LEU A 32 0.95 -23.85 7.58
N SER A 33 -0.31 -24.19 7.79
CA SER A 33 -0.71 -25.53 8.24
C SER A 33 -0.38 -26.60 7.19
N ASP A 34 -0.27 -27.85 7.61
CA ASP A 34 0.03 -28.97 6.69
C ASP A 34 -0.98 -29.06 5.54
N HIS A 35 -2.27 -28.87 5.83
CA HIS A 35 -3.32 -28.84 4.82
C HIS A 35 -3.11 -27.71 3.80
N GLN A 36 -2.69 -26.53 4.22
CA GLN A 36 -2.42 -25.41 3.30
C GLN A 36 -1.18 -25.67 2.44
N LYS A 37 -0.13 -26.27 3.03
CA LYS A 37 1.11 -26.65 2.33
C LYS A 37 0.86 -27.65 1.21
N GLU A 38 -0.08 -28.58 1.40
CA GLU A 38 -0.49 -29.53 0.35
C GLU A 38 -1.22 -28.87 -0.83
N ASN A 39 -1.78 -27.68 -0.64
CA ASN A 39 -2.63 -26.99 -1.61
C ASN A 39 -1.96 -25.76 -2.24
N ILE A 40 -0.67 -25.54 -2.01
CA ILE A 40 0.07 -24.41 -2.57
C ILE A 40 1.46 -24.84 -3.03
N SER A 41 1.87 -24.33 -4.18
CA SER A 41 3.22 -24.49 -4.68
C SER A 41 3.80 -23.13 -5.04
N PHE A 42 5.13 -23.05 -5.09
CA PHE A 42 5.81 -21.82 -5.46
C PHE A 42 5.43 -21.36 -6.89
N ASP A 43 5.28 -22.29 -7.84
CA ASP A 43 4.85 -21.94 -9.20
C ASP A 43 3.44 -21.34 -9.22
N MET A 44 2.50 -21.85 -8.42
CA MET A 44 1.17 -21.25 -8.26
C MET A 44 1.25 -19.82 -7.71
N VAL A 45 2.09 -19.60 -6.69
CA VAL A 45 2.32 -18.27 -6.12
C VAL A 45 2.85 -17.30 -7.18
N VAL A 46 3.88 -17.70 -7.94
CA VAL A 46 4.49 -16.86 -8.98
C VAL A 46 3.48 -16.57 -10.09
N ASN A 47 2.73 -17.57 -10.55
CA ASN A 47 1.70 -17.43 -11.58
C ASN A 47 0.65 -16.39 -11.18
N ASP A 48 0.10 -16.51 -9.99
CA ASP A 48 -0.99 -15.66 -9.54
C ASP A 48 -0.48 -14.26 -9.17
N ALA A 49 0.70 -14.15 -8.56
CA ALA A 49 1.38 -12.87 -8.34
C ALA A 49 1.60 -12.13 -9.67
N TYR A 50 2.12 -12.82 -10.69
CA TYR A 50 2.37 -12.24 -12.02
C TYR A 50 1.07 -11.67 -12.62
N LYS A 51 0.00 -12.46 -12.65
CA LYS A 51 -1.31 -12.03 -13.16
C LYS A 51 -1.85 -10.82 -12.39
N ARG A 52 -1.80 -10.87 -11.05
CA ARG A 52 -2.28 -9.81 -10.15
C ARG A 52 -1.54 -8.50 -10.36
N LEU A 53 -0.21 -8.55 -10.38
CA LEU A 53 0.65 -7.39 -10.60
C LEU A 53 0.38 -6.75 -11.97
N HIS A 54 0.30 -7.54 -13.04
CA HIS A 54 0.09 -7.00 -14.37
C HIS A 54 -1.34 -6.46 -14.58
N PHE A 55 -2.36 -7.17 -14.09
CA PHE A 55 -3.76 -6.75 -14.22
C PHE A 55 -4.05 -5.49 -13.40
N ASN A 56 -3.69 -5.47 -12.12
CA ASN A 56 -4.06 -4.34 -11.24
C ASN A 56 -3.26 -3.07 -11.54
N ASN A 57 -2.05 -3.18 -12.07
CA ASN A 57 -1.26 -2.01 -12.48
C ASN A 57 -1.58 -1.48 -13.89
N SER A 58 -2.31 -2.26 -14.70
CA SER A 58 -2.85 -1.77 -15.99
C SER A 58 -4.27 -1.24 -15.89
N ALA A 59 -4.98 -1.50 -14.78
CA ALA A 59 -6.31 -0.97 -14.53
C ALA A 59 -6.28 0.54 -14.17
N PRO A 60 -7.23 1.34 -14.69
CA PRO A 60 -7.40 2.72 -14.25
C PRO A 60 -7.70 2.77 -12.76
N THR A 61 -7.09 3.72 -12.05
CA THR A 61 -7.35 3.92 -10.62
C THR A 61 -8.76 4.48 -10.46
N ASN A 62 -9.69 3.68 -9.95
CA ASN A 62 -11.04 4.13 -9.64
C ASN A 62 -10.99 5.10 -8.44
N THR A 63 -11.59 6.28 -8.61
CA THR A 63 -11.44 7.44 -7.70
C THR A 63 -12.49 7.52 -6.60
N ASP A 64 -13.43 6.58 -6.54
CA ASP A 64 -14.52 6.56 -5.56
C ASP A 64 -14.04 6.00 -4.20
N ARG A 65 -13.22 6.78 -3.49
CA ARG A 65 -12.66 6.42 -2.18
C ARG A 65 -13.39 7.13 -1.04
N ILE A 66 -14.70 6.96 -0.94
CA ILE A 66 -15.44 7.46 0.22
C ILE A 66 -15.34 6.41 1.34
N LEU A 67 -14.61 6.71 2.42
CA LEU A 67 -14.72 5.95 3.67
C LEU A 67 -16.20 5.97 4.11
N LYS A 68 -16.81 4.79 4.26
CA LYS A 68 -18.24 4.71 4.60
C LYS A 68 -18.50 5.38 5.95
N PRO A 69 -19.41 6.37 6.03
CA PRO A 69 -19.67 7.17 7.24
C PRO A 69 -20.13 6.39 8.48
N ILE A 70 -20.48 5.10 8.34
CA ILE A 70 -21.23 4.35 9.36
C ILE A 70 -20.29 3.60 10.34
N GLU A 71 -19.04 3.32 9.97
CA GLU A 71 -18.12 2.51 10.80
C GLU A 71 -17.41 3.29 11.93
N TYR A 72 -17.54 4.61 11.98
CA TYR A 72 -16.75 5.47 12.86
C TYR A 72 -17.60 6.42 13.71
N ALA A 73 -18.74 5.94 14.22
CA ALA A 73 -19.56 6.72 15.15
C ALA A 73 -18.71 7.17 16.37
N GLY A 74 -18.59 8.49 16.56
CA GLY A 74 -17.82 9.10 17.65
C GLY A 74 -16.40 9.57 17.28
N VAL A 75 -15.92 9.31 16.06
CA VAL A 75 -14.65 9.85 15.55
C VAL A 75 -14.86 11.26 15.00
N SER A 76 -13.93 12.19 15.27
CA SER A 76 -14.04 13.56 14.75
C SER A 76 -13.94 13.59 13.23
N GLN A 77 -14.60 14.57 12.59
CA GLN A 77 -14.56 14.73 11.14
C GLN A 77 -13.14 14.95 10.61
N CYS A 78 -12.28 15.61 11.40
CA CYS A 78 -10.87 15.79 11.07
C CYS A 78 -10.12 14.44 10.98
N ILE A 79 -10.29 13.55 11.97
CA ILE A 79 -9.66 12.22 11.94
C ILE A 79 -10.14 11.41 10.73
N LEU A 80 -11.44 11.49 10.41
CA LEU A 80 -11.99 10.81 9.23
C LEU A 80 -11.41 11.35 7.92
N ALA A 81 -11.23 12.66 7.81
CA ALA A 81 -10.68 13.27 6.61
C ALA A 81 -9.19 12.93 6.45
N ILE A 82 -8.38 12.96 7.52
CA ILE A 82 -6.99 12.47 7.52
C ILE A 82 -6.95 10.98 7.12
N GLY A 83 -7.83 10.16 7.72
CA GLY A 83 -7.95 8.74 7.40
C GLY A 83 -8.28 8.49 5.93
N THR A 84 -9.05 9.36 5.28
CA THR A 84 -9.36 9.26 3.84
C THR A 84 -8.09 9.46 3.00
N VAL A 85 -7.25 10.44 3.33
CA VAL A 85 -5.97 10.67 2.62
C VAL A 85 -5.03 9.48 2.82
N VAL A 86 -4.88 9.00 4.05
CA VAL A 86 -4.06 7.82 4.36
C VAL A 86 -4.58 6.60 3.63
N ALA A 87 -5.90 6.41 3.61
CA ALA A 87 -6.52 5.32 2.87
C ALA A 87 -6.22 5.40 1.37
N GLY A 88 -6.24 6.60 0.81
CA GLY A 88 -5.85 6.83 -0.56
C GLY A 88 -4.40 6.44 -0.84
N ALA A 89 -3.47 6.80 0.05
CA ALA A 89 -2.06 6.50 -0.10
C ALA A 89 -1.80 4.98 -0.06
N PHE A 90 -2.39 4.29 0.91
CA PHE A 90 -2.26 2.83 1.04
C PHE A 90 -3.00 2.08 -0.07
N SER A 91 -4.15 2.56 -0.54
CA SER A 91 -4.81 1.96 -1.69
C SER A 91 -3.96 2.03 -2.96
N LEU A 92 -3.09 3.04 -3.11
CA LEU A 92 -2.13 3.10 -4.21
C LEU A 92 -0.95 2.18 -3.99
N ALA A 93 -0.37 2.18 -2.79
CA ALA A 93 0.67 1.23 -2.43
C ALA A 93 0.22 -0.23 -2.69
N PHE A 94 -0.98 -0.59 -2.23
CA PHE A 94 -1.53 -1.91 -2.43
C PHE A 94 -1.87 -2.22 -3.90
N LYS A 95 -2.17 -1.21 -4.73
CA LYS A 95 -2.28 -1.37 -6.20
C LYS A 95 -0.98 -1.94 -6.76
N PHE A 96 0.14 -1.30 -6.45
CA PHE A 96 1.46 -1.69 -6.95
C PHE A 96 1.90 -3.08 -6.47
N MET A 97 1.39 -3.53 -5.32
CA MET A 97 1.58 -4.90 -4.81
C MET A 97 0.69 -5.95 -5.49
N GLY A 98 -0.19 -5.54 -6.41
CA GLY A 98 -1.09 -6.44 -7.14
C GLY A 98 -2.37 -6.79 -6.38
N ILE A 99 -2.78 -5.99 -5.40
CA ILE A 99 -3.93 -6.32 -4.54
C ILE A 99 -5.23 -5.87 -5.20
N HIS A 100 -6.26 -6.73 -5.16
CA HIS A 100 -7.57 -6.42 -5.74
C HIS A 100 -8.31 -5.35 -4.94
N GLU A 101 -9.10 -4.51 -5.61
CA GLU A 101 -9.73 -3.31 -5.02
C GLU A 101 -10.48 -3.55 -3.70
N SER A 102 -11.33 -4.58 -3.66
CA SER A 102 -12.09 -4.96 -2.46
C SER A 102 -11.21 -5.30 -1.26
N GLU A 103 -10.09 -5.97 -1.51
CA GLU A 103 -9.14 -6.34 -0.47
C GLU A 103 -8.28 -5.15 -0.04
N ARG A 104 -7.94 -4.24 -0.97
CA ARG A 104 -7.25 -2.98 -0.63
C ARG A 104 -8.07 -2.17 0.35
N HIS A 105 -9.36 -2.01 0.09
CA HIS A 105 -10.26 -1.27 0.99
C HIS A 105 -10.29 -1.92 2.37
N SER A 106 -10.52 -3.23 2.43
CA SER A 106 -10.59 -3.99 3.69
C SER A 106 -9.28 -3.90 4.49
N ALA A 107 -8.13 -4.11 3.84
CA ALA A 107 -6.81 -4.00 4.46
C ALA A 107 -6.52 -2.58 4.99
N THR A 108 -6.95 -1.57 4.23
CA THR A 108 -6.77 -0.16 4.60
C THR A 108 -7.60 0.20 5.83
N GLN A 109 -8.84 -0.27 5.92
CA GLN A 109 -9.68 -0.06 7.10
C GLN A 109 -9.08 -0.72 8.35
N VAL A 110 -8.56 -1.94 8.21
CA VAL A 110 -7.87 -2.64 9.31
C VAL A 110 -6.60 -1.87 9.72
N LEU A 111 -5.84 -1.35 8.76
CA LEU A 111 -4.65 -0.55 9.01
C LEU A 111 -4.97 0.75 9.75
N LEU A 112 -6.01 1.49 9.33
CA LEU A 112 -6.43 2.73 9.99
C LEU A 112 -6.85 2.50 11.44
N LYS A 113 -7.45 1.34 11.76
CA LYS A 113 -7.84 0.97 13.13
C LYS A 113 -6.64 0.74 14.06
N LYS A 114 -5.42 0.61 13.51
CA LYS A 114 -4.18 0.38 14.28
C LYS A 114 -3.43 1.67 14.59
N LEU A 115 -3.81 2.80 13.99
CA LEU A 115 -3.10 4.06 14.15
C LEU A 115 -3.26 4.66 15.55
N GLY A 116 -2.14 5.07 16.14
CA GLY A 116 -2.09 5.79 17.40
C GLY A 116 -2.60 7.23 17.30
N HIS A 117 -2.89 7.86 18.45
CA HIS A 117 -3.26 9.28 18.49
C HIS A 117 -2.12 10.19 18.03
N ASP A 118 -0.87 9.87 18.38
CA ASP A 118 0.31 10.66 18.01
C ASP A 118 0.53 10.67 16.50
N ALA A 119 0.33 9.52 15.84
CA ALA A 119 0.40 9.40 14.39
C ALA A 119 -0.57 10.35 13.67
N ILE A 120 -1.78 10.57 14.20
CA ILE A 120 -2.75 11.48 13.58
C ILE A 120 -2.22 12.92 13.49
N HIS A 121 -1.46 13.38 14.49
CA HIS A 121 -0.90 14.73 14.48
C HIS A 121 0.20 14.88 13.41
N GLU A 122 1.10 13.92 13.32
CA GLU A 122 2.16 13.90 12.31
C GLU A 122 1.58 13.75 10.90
N LEU A 123 0.60 12.87 10.74
CA LEU A 123 -0.14 12.70 9.49
C LEU A 123 -0.83 14.00 9.03
N LEU A 124 -1.43 14.78 9.95
CA LEU A 124 -2.01 16.08 9.59
C LEU A 124 -0.96 17.06 9.05
N THR A 125 0.26 17.03 9.58
CA THR A 125 1.36 17.86 9.07
C THR A 125 1.72 17.47 7.65
N ILE A 126 1.86 16.16 7.38
CA ILE A 126 2.17 15.66 6.04
C ILE A 126 1.02 15.93 5.06
N VAL A 127 -0.24 15.85 5.49
CA VAL A 127 -1.43 16.19 4.68
C VAL A 127 -1.40 17.67 4.26
N LYS A 128 -0.97 18.58 5.15
CA LYS A 128 -0.78 20.01 4.81
C LYS A 128 0.33 20.18 3.77
N ASP A 129 1.44 19.47 3.92
CA ASP A 129 2.55 19.52 2.96
C ASP A 129 2.14 18.96 1.58
N LEU A 130 1.33 17.89 1.56
CA LEU A 130 0.77 17.32 0.34
C LEU A 130 -0.15 18.33 -0.39
N LYS A 131 -1.03 19.02 0.33
CA LYS A 131 -1.87 20.10 -0.21
C LYS A 131 -1.03 21.21 -0.86
N ASN A 132 0.06 21.61 -0.20
CA ASN A 132 0.88 22.74 -0.61
C ASN A 132 1.99 22.39 -1.62
N SER A 133 2.10 21.12 -2.01
CA SER A 133 3.18 20.64 -2.88
C SER A 133 3.07 21.20 -4.30
N PRO A 134 4.13 21.84 -4.83
CA PRO A 134 4.06 22.54 -6.11
C PRO A 134 4.19 21.62 -7.32
N SER A 135 4.85 20.47 -7.18
CA SER A 135 5.13 19.54 -8.28
C SER A 135 4.54 18.15 -8.05
N ILE A 136 4.39 17.37 -9.12
CA ILE A 136 3.97 15.96 -9.01
C ILE A 136 4.96 15.14 -8.18
N ILE A 137 6.25 15.42 -8.30
CA ILE A 137 7.31 14.74 -7.53
C ILE A 137 7.21 15.06 -6.04
N ASP A 138 6.92 16.31 -5.67
CA ASP A 138 6.76 16.68 -4.26
C ASP A 138 5.49 16.07 -3.67
N LYS A 139 4.41 15.98 -4.46
CA LYS A 139 3.19 15.27 -4.06
C LYS A 139 3.45 13.77 -3.87
N SER A 140 4.22 13.14 -4.76
CA SER A 140 4.65 11.75 -4.63
C SER A 140 5.51 11.54 -3.37
N LYS A 141 6.45 12.44 -3.09
CA LYS A 141 7.27 12.41 -1.86
C LYS A 141 6.42 12.52 -0.61
N ASN A 142 5.46 13.44 -0.56
CA ASN A 142 4.58 13.57 0.59
C ASN A 142 3.62 12.38 0.72
N THR A 143 3.22 11.75 -0.39
CA THR A 143 2.49 10.48 -0.32
C THR A 143 3.35 9.35 0.26
N TRP A 144 4.63 9.29 -0.11
CA TRP A 144 5.59 8.37 0.52
C TRP A 144 5.78 8.67 2.00
N SER A 145 5.81 9.94 2.41
CA SER A 145 5.88 10.34 3.81
C SER A 145 4.68 9.83 4.60
N LEU A 146 3.46 9.87 4.05
CA LEU A 146 2.27 9.28 4.69
C LEU A 146 2.44 7.78 4.96
N ILE A 147 2.92 7.03 3.97
CA ILE A 147 3.17 5.58 4.10
C ILE A 147 4.27 5.31 5.13
N SER A 148 5.33 6.12 5.08
CA SER A 148 6.46 6.01 6.01
C SER A 148 6.04 6.30 7.44
N GLU A 149 5.17 7.26 7.64
CA GLU A 149 4.66 7.63 8.97
C GLU A 149 3.82 6.52 9.58
N VAL A 150 2.87 5.97 8.81
CA VAL A 150 2.14 4.78 9.25
C VAL A 150 3.08 3.62 9.55
N LYS A 151 4.12 3.40 8.73
CA LYS A 151 5.13 2.36 8.98
C LYS A 151 5.95 2.65 10.26
N ASN A 152 6.15 3.89 10.66
CA ASN A 152 6.82 4.23 11.91
C ASN A 152 5.93 3.94 13.13
N ASP A 153 4.63 4.17 13.01
CA ASP A 153 3.64 3.92 14.07
C ASP A 153 3.37 2.43 14.30
N ILE A 154 3.00 1.68 13.24
CA ILE A 154 2.55 0.29 13.37
C ILE A 154 3.59 -0.75 12.91
N GLY A 155 4.72 -0.31 12.35
CA GLY A 155 5.74 -1.19 11.79
C GLY A 155 5.33 -1.86 10.47
N ILE A 156 6.32 -2.45 9.78
CA ILE A 156 6.06 -3.29 8.59
C ILE A 156 5.17 -4.48 8.95
N SER A 157 5.37 -5.07 10.14
CA SER A 157 4.53 -6.14 10.65
C SER A 157 3.07 -5.71 10.82
N GLY A 158 2.78 -4.48 11.23
CA GLY A 158 1.41 -3.96 11.32
C GLY A 158 0.72 -3.87 9.96
N ILE A 159 1.43 -3.41 8.94
CA ILE A 159 0.93 -3.35 7.56
C ILE A 159 0.63 -4.77 7.04
N ILE A 160 1.60 -5.66 7.19
CA ILE A 160 1.54 -7.07 6.78
C ILE A 160 0.41 -7.81 7.53
N ASN A 161 0.23 -7.57 8.83
CA ASN A 161 -0.90 -8.13 9.60
C ASN A 161 -2.25 -7.61 9.13
N SER A 162 -2.34 -6.35 8.70
CA SER A 162 -3.59 -5.77 8.20
C SER A 162 -4.05 -6.42 6.89
N LEU A 163 -3.10 -6.83 6.04
CA LEU A 163 -3.37 -7.66 4.86
C LEU A 163 -3.82 -9.07 5.27
N LYS A 164 -3.13 -9.70 6.22
CA LYS A 164 -3.48 -11.05 6.72
C LYS A 164 -4.90 -11.12 7.30
N GLU A 165 -5.29 -10.12 8.07
CA GLU A 165 -6.59 -10.06 8.74
C GLU A 165 -7.76 -9.77 7.77
N SER A 166 -7.48 -9.27 6.57
CA SER A 166 -8.49 -8.86 5.60
C SER A 166 -8.69 -9.83 4.43
N MET A 167 -7.85 -10.87 4.32
CA MET A 167 -7.81 -11.76 3.16
C MET A 167 -7.99 -13.23 3.56
N HIS A 168 -8.54 -14.02 2.63
CA HIS A 168 -8.49 -15.47 2.74
C HIS A 168 -7.04 -15.95 2.68
N TRP A 169 -6.72 -17.09 3.33
CA TRP A 169 -5.34 -17.53 3.52
C TRP A 169 -4.56 -17.65 2.20
N TYR A 170 -5.21 -18.09 1.11
CA TYR A 170 -4.56 -18.25 -0.20
C TYR A 170 -4.16 -16.89 -0.79
N ASP A 171 -5.10 -15.93 -0.78
CA ASP A 171 -4.86 -14.57 -1.26
C ASP A 171 -3.82 -13.86 -0.40
N TRP A 172 -3.88 -14.06 0.91
CA TRP A 172 -2.90 -13.57 1.87
C TRP A 172 -1.49 -14.06 1.56
N VAL A 173 -1.29 -15.35 1.24
CA VAL A 173 0.07 -15.85 0.98
C VAL A 173 0.67 -15.20 -0.26
N ILE A 174 -0.09 -15.14 -1.35
CA ILE A 174 0.37 -14.54 -2.60
C ILE A 174 0.65 -13.05 -2.38
N THR A 175 -0.33 -12.32 -1.83
CA THR A 175 -0.22 -10.89 -1.57
C THR A 175 0.84 -10.55 -0.54
N GLY A 176 1.01 -11.35 0.51
CA GLY A 176 1.99 -11.13 1.55
C GLY A 176 3.42 -11.25 1.00
N ILE A 177 3.66 -12.24 0.13
CA ILE A 177 4.93 -12.43 -0.56
C ILE A 177 5.22 -11.26 -1.52
N THR A 178 4.24 -10.81 -2.32
CA THR A 178 4.45 -9.66 -3.20
C THR A 178 4.60 -8.36 -2.42
N ALA A 179 3.83 -8.17 -1.35
CA ALA A 179 3.89 -6.98 -0.50
C ALA A 179 5.24 -6.86 0.21
N ILE A 180 5.75 -7.93 0.83
CA ILE A 180 7.05 -7.87 1.51
C ILE A 180 8.19 -7.62 0.52
N ALA A 181 8.13 -8.21 -0.68
CA ALA A 181 9.10 -7.99 -1.74
C ALA A 181 9.08 -6.53 -2.21
N GLN A 182 7.89 -5.98 -2.48
CA GLN A 182 7.71 -4.61 -2.94
C GLN A 182 8.12 -3.58 -1.86
N LEU A 183 7.69 -3.79 -0.61
CA LEU A 183 8.09 -2.94 0.52
C LEU A 183 9.62 -2.96 0.70
N THR A 184 10.25 -4.13 0.54
CA THR A 184 11.72 -4.24 0.62
C THR A 184 12.39 -3.42 -0.48
N ILE A 185 11.86 -3.40 -1.70
CA ILE A 185 12.37 -2.55 -2.79
C ILE A 185 12.20 -1.07 -2.45
N TRP A 186 11.02 -0.65 -2.02
CA TRP A 186 10.75 0.75 -1.69
C TRP A 186 11.62 1.24 -0.53
N PHE A 187 11.66 0.53 0.59
CA PHE A 187 12.45 0.95 1.74
C PHE A 187 13.96 0.85 1.50
N ALA A 188 14.43 -0.15 0.74
CA ALA A 188 15.86 -0.22 0.37
C ALA A 188 16.30 0.95 -0.53
N THR A 189 15.37 1.59 -1.23
CA THR A 189 15.63 2.78 -2.08
C THR A 189 15.25 4.09 -1.39
N GLY A 190 14.91 4.07 -0.10
CA GLY A 190 14.45 5.26 0.63
C GLY A 190 13.15 5.86 0.07
N GLY A 191 12.33 5.06 -0.64
CA GLY A 191 11.09 5.47 -1.28
C GLY A 191 11.21 5.88 -2.74
N VAL A 192 12.41 5.98 -3.31
CA VAL A 192 12.61 6.46 -4.69
C VAL A 192 11.83 5.62 -5.71
N ALA A 193 11.82 4.30 -5.55
CA ALA A 193 11.05 3.41 -6.42
C ALA A 193 9.53 3.70 -6.36
N PHE A 194 8.96 3.83 -5.15
CA PHE A 194 7.55 4.18 -4.98
C PHE A 194 7.21 5.57 -5.53
N ILE A 195 8.06 6.56 -5.25
CA ILE A 195 7.88 7.94 -5.73
C ILE A 195 7.81 7.97 -7.26
N THR A 196 8.62 7.13 -7.92
CA THR A 196 8.62 6.99 -9.38
C THR A 196 7.35 6.31 -9.88
N GLU A 197 6.94 5.20 -9.26
CA GLU A 197 5.69 4.50 -9.57
C GLU A 197 4.48 5.44 -9.51
N ILE A 198 4.34 6.13 -8.39
CA ILE A 198 3.17 6.97 -8.18
C ILE A 198 3.21 8.26 -9.01
N ALA A 199 4.38 8.81 -9.33
CA ALA A 199 4.49 9.98 -10.22
C ALA A 199 3.95 9.70 -11.62
N LEU A 200 3.98 8.45 -12.08
CA LEU A 200 3.37 8.01 -13.34
C LEU A 200 1.85 7.82 -13.22
N GLU A 201 1.33 7.63 -12.01
CA GLU A 201 -0.11 7.55 -11.68
C GLU A 201 -0.72 8.95 -11.44
N GLY A 202 -0.55 9.86 -12.40
CA GLY A 202 -0.97 11.26 -12.28
C GLY A 202 -2.41 11.49 -11.76
N PRO A 203 -3.44 10.81 -12.29
CA PRO A 203 -4.82 10.95 -11.80
C PRO A 203 -4.98 10.57 -10.32
N ALA A 204 -4.25 9.55 -9.85
CA ALA A 204 -4.34 9.10 -8.47
C ALA A 204 -3.77 10.12 -7.48
N ILE A 205 -2.67 10.78 -7.85
CA ILE A 205 -2.09 11.87 -7.05
C ILE A 205 -3.05 13.06 -7.01
N ALA A 206 -3.74 13.37 -8.12
CA ALA A 206 -4.71 14.46 -8.14
C ALA A 206 -5.85 14.23 -7.13
N THR A 207 -6.40 13.02 -7.07
CA THR A 207 -7.41 12.65 -6.06
C THR A 207 -6.86 12.79 -4.64
N LEU A 208 -5.65 12.29 -4.37
CA LEU A 208 -5.01 12.43 -3.06
C LEU A 208 -4.83 13.89 -2.62
N VAL A 209 -4.51 14.78 -3.55
CA VAL A 209 -4.42 16.22 -3.26
C VAL A 209 -5.80 16.80 -2.95
N LEU A 210 -6.84 16.42 -3.68
CA LEU A 210 -8.21 16.87 -3.39
C LEU A 210 -8.67 16.41 -2.00
N ASP A 211 -8.40 15.15 -1.65
CA ASP A 211 -8.69 14.61 -0.32
C ASP A 211 -7.89 15.37 0.76
N SER A 212 -6.65 15.75 0.46
CA SER A 212 -5.80 16.53 1.36
C SER A 212 -6.32 17.95 1.57
N VAL A 213 -6.83 18.60 0.52
CA VAL A 213 -7.49 19.91 0.63
C VAL A 213 -8.68 19.81 1.57
N ASN A 214 -9.57 18.84 1.34
CA ASN A 214 -10.73 18.60 2.19
C ASN A 214 -10.33 18.30 3.65
N ALA A 215 -9.30 17.49 3.87
CA ALA A 215 -8.80 17.19 5.21
C ALA A 215 -8.28 18.42 5.94
N VAL A 216 -7.50 19.28 5.27
CA VAL A 216 -7.02 20.53 5.88
C VAL A 216 -8.18 21.47 6.21
N ASP A 217 -9.17 21.59 5.32
CA ASP A 217 -10.29 22.52 5.48
C ASP A 217 -11.27 22.09 6.60
N VAL A 218 -11.38 20.78 6.88
CA VAL A 218 -12.21 20.25 7.98
C VAL A 218 -11.47 20.28 9.32
N CYS A 219 -10.14 20.24 9.31
CA CYS A 219 -9.31 20.19 10.51
C CYS A 219 -8.91 21.58 11.07
N LEU A 220 -9.16 22.66 10.34
CA LEU A 220 -8.80 24.05 10.69
C LEU A 220 -10.04 24.95 10.76
#